data_AF-A0A8K0UJ59-F1
#
_entry.id   AF-A0A8K0UJ59-F1
#
_cell.length_a   1.000
_cell.length_b   1.000
_cell.length_c   1.000
_cell.angle_alpha   90.00
_cell.angle_beta   90.00
_cell.angle_gamma   90.00
#
_symmetry.space_group_name_H-M   'P 1'
#
loop_
_entity.id
_entity.type
_entity.pdbx_description
1 polymer ?
#
loop_
_entity_poly.entity_id
_entity_poly.type
_entity_poly.pdbx_seq_one_letter_code
_entity_poly.pdbx_strand_id
1 'polypeptide(L)'
;MAMKERFTARCTTALRSNPVHRGGLVSSSSSFLSSISTFLEYMIHLRINGKHSLLTSLPSELILQICYSLDRKDLPAFARISRTTYAIAVTLLYRHITLTNSSAAYYCLASLAYSPQARDLAKYVFTFALESFVPWNFGQEQAVYFRTALNISVRRMVNIRSFRCMLGGYFGDDVAYELLPHANTLTSLSVSLPVVPPWMEANLPAWRRSGLTMRLPKLNTFEFEYAADRPPMCPMYDRFVRHILTAHACQLKSLKFPPWFTSEYFLDIVPQPVTFPCLESITLQASTISASVSTKIVTATSLTFPSFQPLIRPALPHFAFPNLTYFSGSCRVFPDILSASAHRPIQTVQFDGAMLDMDDTAVLADPVQPKWSHALRAFRQFVYSSSQVKELSFYVQSLDAVALRKCLPFWGTLERVTICLRSDLKNFKKLLSLGKHLLASMPSLHTFYLSDEPFYVHRNKRFSFAHDHAFHLAVLDRWTKACPTLKRVSFTALRVWVRVASSSAGVIADRKGKGKEREGAGDAGWKWILDDPPRRASLGGLVMGRVKA
;
A
#
# COMPACT_ATOMS: atom_id res chain seq x y z
N MET A 1 -28.00 -29.99 -17.66
CA MET A 1 -27.65 -29.55 -19.03
C MET A 1 -28.13 -28.13 -19.31
N ALA A 2 -29.44 -27.84 -19.25
CA ALA A 2 -29.99 -26.51 -19.60
C ALA A 2 -29.37 -25.29 -18.86
N MET A 3 -29.01 -25.41 -17.58
CA MET A 3 -28.38 -24.30 -16.85
C MET A 3 -26.89 -24.10 -17.20
N LYS A 4 -26.18 -25.19 -17.51
CA LYS A 4 -24.80 -25.15 -18.05
C LYS A 4 -24.80 -24.43 -19.39
N GLU A 5 -25.71 -24.79 -20.28
CA GLU A 5 -25.87 -24.14 -21.59
C GLU A 5 -26.25 -22.67 -21.45
N ARG A 6 -27.15 -22.31 -20.52
CA ARG A 6 -27.51 -20.90 -20.26
C ARG A 6 -26.37 -20.09 -19.65
N PHE A 7 -25.58 -20.66 -18.74
CA PHE A 7 -24.42 -19.99 -18.16
C PHE A 7 -23.30 -19.84 -19.18
N THR A 8 -22.95 -20.91 -19.91
CA THR A 8 -21.98 -20.86 -21.00
C THR A 8 -22.43 -19.85 -22.06
N ALA A 9 -23.69 -19.87 -22.51
CA ALA A 9 -24.21 -18.87 -23.44
C ALA A 9 -24.09 -17.45 -22.89
N ARG A 10 -24.45 -17.20 -21.62
CA ARG A 10 -24.31 -15.87 -20.99
C ARG A 10 -22.86 -15.41 -20.88
N CYS A 11 -21.94 -16.29 -20.48
CA CYS A 11 -20.52 -15.99 -20.39
C CYS A 11 -19.89 -15.78 -21.77
N THR A 12 -20.25 -16.59 -22.76
CA THR A 12 -19.77 -16.43 -24.15
C THR A 12 -20.33 -15.16 -24.77
N THR A 13 -21.59 -14.81 -24.52
CA THR A 13 -22.18 -13.53 -24.94
C THR A 13 -21.51 -12.35 -24.25
N ALA A 14 -21.27 -12.41 -22.94
CA ALA A 14 -20.58 -11.36 -22.18
C ALA A 14 -19.11 -11.17 -22.61
N LEU A 15 -18.40 -12.26 -22.95
CA LEU A 15 -17.05 -12.21 -23.48
C LEU A 15 -17.01 -11.66 -24.92
N ARG A 16 -18.00 -12.02 -25.76
CA ARG A 16 -18.12 -11.49 -27.13
C ARG A 16 -18.54 -10.02 -27.17
N SER A 17 -19.27 -9.55 -26.17
CA SER A 17 -19.71 -8.16 -26.06
C SER A 17 -18.68 -7.24 -25.39
N ASN A 18 -17.47 -7.72 -25.11
CA ASN A 18 -16.42 -6.95 -24.44
C ASN A 18 -15.39 -6.47 -25.47
N PRO A 19 -15.47 -5.23 -25.99
CA PRO A 19 -14.54 -4.73 -26.99
C PRO A 19 -13.25 -4.30 -26.29
N VAL A 20 -12.32 -5.23 -26.09
CA VAL A 20 -11.01 -4.96 -25.45
C VAL A 20 -10.09 -4.06 -26.31
N HIS A 21 -10.57 -3.50 -27.43
CA HIS A 21 -9.76 -2.61 -28.28
C HIS A 21 -10.31 -1.21 -28.60
N ARG A 22 -11.41 -0.73 -28.00
CA ARG A 22 -11.74 0.71 -28.10
C ARG A 22 -12.25 1.24 -26.77
N GLY A 23 -11.54 2.23 -26.23
CA GLY A 23 -11.81 2.86 -24.94
C GLY A 23 -13.23 3.43 -24.87
N GLY A 24 -14.05 2.82 -24.02
CA GLY A 24 -15.39 3.27 -23.65
C GLY A 24 -15.83 2.56 -22.37
N LEU A 25 -15.90 3.30 -21.26
CA LEU A 25 -16.35 2.82 -19.94
C LEU A 25 -17.88 2.75 -19.90
N VAL A 26 -18.51 1.57 -19.95
CA VAL A 26 -19.96 1.46 -19.64
C VAL A 26 -20.38 0.10 -19.01
N SER A 27 -20.93 0.17 -17.79
CA SER A 27 -22.01 -0.60 -17.12
C SER A 27 -22.06 -2.14 -17.05
N SER A 28 -21.28 -2.91 -17.81
CA SER A 28 -21.47 -4.38 -17.91
C SER A 28 -20.88 -5.20 -16.75
N SER A 29 -20.02 -4.60 -15.91
CA SER A 29 -19.27 -5.30 -14.86
C SER A 29 -20.14 -5.78 -13.69
N SER A 30 -21.20 -5.07 -13.31
CA SER A 30 -22.03 -5.42 -12.15
C SER A 30 -22.85 -6.69 -12.38
N SER A 31 -23.41 -6.87 -13.58
CA SER A 31 -24.19 -8.05 -13.96
C SER A 31 -23.33 -9.32 -14.05
N PHE A 32 -22.07 -9.16 -14.48
CA PHE A 32 -21.10 -10.25 -14.56
C PHE A 32 -20.63 -10.68 -13.18
N LEU A 33 -20.30 -9.73 -12.29
CA LEU A 33 -19.89 -10.02 -10.92
C LEU A 33 -21.01 -10.66 -10.09
N SER A 34 -22.26 -10.19 -10.24
CA SER A 34 -23.43 -10.82 -9.62
C SER A 34 -23.61 -12.27 -10.12
N SER A 35 -23.43 -12.51 -11.42
CA SER A 35 -23.50 -13.86 -12.00
C SER A 35 -22.38 -14.78 -11.52
N ILE A 36 -21.17 -14.25 -11.28
CA ILE A 36 -20.05 -15.00 -10.71
C ILE A 36 -20.31 -15.34 -9.24
N SER A 37 -20.83 -14.41 -8.43
CA SER A 37 -21.14 -14.66 -7.02
C SER A 37 -22.16 -15.79 -6.87
N THR A 38 -23.29 -15.72 -7.58
CA THR A 38 -24.31 -16.78 -7.59
C THR A 38 -23.76 -18.11 -8.11
N PHE A 39 -22.87 -18.06 -9.11
CA PHE A 39 -22.20 -19.25 -9.63
C PHE A 39 -21.25 -19.87 -8.58
N LEU A 40 -20.49 -19.06 -7.85
CA LEU A 40 -19.58 -19.52 -6.80
C LEU A 40 -20.33 -20.12 -5.61
N GLU A 41 -21.42 -19.50 -5.15
CA GLU A 41 -22.28 -20.07 -4.10
C GLU A 41 -22.86 -21.42 -4.53
N TYR A 42 -23.34 -21.51 -5.77
CA TYR A 42 -23.84 -22.76 -6.34
C TYR A 42 -22.74 -23.82 -6.46
N MET A 43 -21.51 -23.43 -6.83
CA MET A 43 -20.37 -24.34 -6.95
C MET A 43 -19.89 -24.84 -5.57
N ILE A 44 -19.93 -24.00 -4.53
CA ILE A 44 -19.69 -24.41 -3.14
C ILE A 44 -20.76 -25.41 -2.70
N HIS A 45 -22.03 -25.18 -3.04
CA HIS A 45 -23.11 -26.15 -2.80
C HIS A 45 -22.95 -27.45 -3.60
N LEU A 46 -22.45 -27.40 -4.83
CA LEU A 46 -22.20 -28.60 -5.65
C LEU A 46 -21.02 -29.44 -5.14
N ARG A 47 -20.04 -28.83 -4.46
CA ARG A 47 -18.95 -29.55 -3.78
C ARG A 47 -19.48 -30.49 -2.70
N ILE A 48 -20.57 -30.13 -2.03
CA ILE A 48 -21.25 -30.96 -1.03
C ILE A 48 -21.90 -32.19 -1.69
N ASN A 49 -22.23 -32.10 -2.99
CA ASN A 49 -22.98 -33.13 -3.72
C ASN A 49 -22.13 -33.94 -4.73
N GLY A 50 -20.80 -33.87 -4.67
CA GLY A 50 -19.89 -34.75 -5.45
C GLY A 50 -19.85 -34.52 -6.97
N LYS A 51 -20.47 -33.46 -7.51
CA LYS A 51 -20.49 -33.18 -8.96
C LYS A 51 -19.28 -32.32 -9.40
N HIS A 52 -18.10 -32.93 -9.45
CA HIS A 52 -16.84 -32.28 -9.87
C HIS A 52 -16.75 -31.99 -11.38
N SER A 53 -17.65 -32.53 -12.21
CA SER A 53 -17.53 -32.53 -13.68
C SER A 53 -17.79 -31.18 -14.39
N LEU A 54 -18.40 -30.20 -13.70
CA LEU A 54 -18.74 -28.93 -14.33
C LEU A 54 -17.54 -27.98 -14.45
N LEU A 55 -16.74 -27.85 -13.38
CA LEU A 55 -15.56 -26.97 -13.39
C LEU A 55 -14.45 -27.46 -14.32
N THR A 56 -14.31 -28.77 -14.47
CA THR A 56 -13.36 -29.36 -15.42
C THR A 56 -13.74 -29.08 -16.88
N SER A 57 -14.98 -28.66 -17.14
CA SER A 57 -15.47 -28.33 -18.48
C SER A 57 -15.48 -26.83 -18.80
N LEU A 58 -15.06 -25.98 -17.86
CA LEU A 58 -14.96 -24.54 -18.12
C LEU A 58 -13.67 -24.22 -18.92
N PRO A 59 -13.74 -23.32 -19.91
CA PRO A 59 -12.57 -22.74 -20.55
C PRO A 59 -11.61 -22.10 -19.53
N SER A 60 -10.31 -22.16 -19.81
CA SER A 60 -9.26 -21.57 -18.98
C SER A 60 -9.47 -20.08 -18.73
N GLU A 61 -10.01 -19.37 -19.72
CA GLU A 61 -10.25 -17.93 -19.66
C GLU A 61 -11.32 -17.61 -18.61
N LEU A 62 -12.39 -18.41 -18.53
CA LEU A 62 -13.43 -18.23 -17.52
C LEU A 62 -12.93 -18.55 -16.12
N ILE A 63 -12.12 -19.61 -15.98
CA ILE A 63 -11.49 -19.95 -14.69
C ILE A 63 -10.57 -18.82 -14.24
N LEU A 64 -9.79 -18.25 -15.17
CA LEU A 64 -8.92 -17.12 -14.89
C LEU A 64 -9.70 -15.88 -14.43
N GLN A 65 -10.82 -15.56 -15.10
CA GLN A 65 -11.71 -14.46 -14.68
C GLN A 65 -12.33 -14.69 -13.31
N ILE A 66 -12.74 -15.93 -12.99
CA ILE A 66 -13.18 -16.30 -11.65
C ILE A 66 -12.07 -16.06 -10.64
N CYS A 67 -10.85 -16.55 -10.90
CA CYS A 67 -9.72 -16.32 -10.00
C CYS A 67 -9.42 -14.83 -9.78
N TYR A 68 -9.50 -13.99 -10.81
CA TYR A 68 -9.32 -12.54 -10.68
C TYR A 68 -10.42 -11.85 -9.86
N SER A 69 -11.58 -12.48 -9.74
CA SER A 69 -12.72 -11.97 -8.97
C SER A 69 -12.75 -12.49 -7.53
N LEU A 70 -11.93 -13.49 -7.20
CA LEU A 70 -11.85 -14.07 -5.85
C LEU A 70 -10.91 -13.27 -4.96
N ASP A 71 -11.25 -13.19 -3.67
CA ASP A 71 -10.29 -12.73 -2.66
C ASP A 71 -9.07 -13.67 -2.64
N ARG A 72 -7.91 -13.07 -2.37
CA ARG A 72 -6.65 -13.82 -2.36
C ARG A 72 -6.64 -14.97 -1.36
N LYS A 73 -7.35 -14.84 -0.24
CA LYS A 73 -7.51 -15.86 0.82
C LYS A 73 -8.30 -17.09 0.35
N ASP A 74 -9.14 -16.95 -0.67
CA ASP A 74 -10.02 -18.01 -1.18
C ASP A 74 -9.39 -18.80 -2.34
N LEU A 75 -8.39 -18.20 -3.02
CA LEU A 75 -7.65 -18.84 -4.10
C LEU A 75 -7.04 -20.21 -3.73
N PRO A 76 -6.47 -20.47 -2.53
CA PRO A 76 -5.96 -21.79 -2.17
C PRO A 76 -7.07 -22.85 -2.12
N ALA A 77 -8.25 -22.50 -1.61
CA ALA A 77 -9.39 -23.40 -1.58
C ALA A 77 -9.90 -23.70 -3.00
N PHE A 78 -9.95 -22.67 -3.87
CA PHE A 78 -10.34 -22.80 -5.26
C PHE A 78 -9.35 -23.64 -6.09
N ALA A 79 -8.04 -23.45 -5.86
CA ALA A 79 -6.98 -24.23 -6.48
C ALA A 79 -7.12 -25.73 -6.23
N ARG A 80 -7.73 -26.14 -5.11
CA ARG A 80 -7.90 -27.56 -4.74
C ARG A 80 -9.05 -28.26 -5.46
N ILE A 81 -9.88 -27.54 -6.22
CA ILE A 81 -11.12 -28.13 -6.78
C ILE A 81 -10.84 -29.06 -7.98
N SER A 82 -9.86 -28.73 -8.83
CA SER A 82 -9.51 -29.51 -10.02
C SER A 82 -8.07 -29.25 -10.45
N ARG A 83 -7.52 -30.08 -11.35
CA ARG A 83 -6.18 -29.86 -11.92
C ARG A 83 -6.10 -28.57 -12.75
N THR A 84 -7.16 -28.23 -13.49
CA THR A 84 -7.22 -27.01 -14.31
C THR A 84 -7.29 -25.77 -13.44
N THR A 85 -8.14 -25.76 -12.41
CA THR A 85 -8.23 -24.64 -11.46
C THR A 85 -6.93 -24.49 -10.68
N TYR A 86 -6.28 -25.59 -10.29
CA TYR A 86 -4.95 -25.57 -9.68
C TYR A 86 -3.93 -24.85 -10.59
N ALA A 87 -3.84 -25.27 -11.86
CA ALA A 87 -2.85 -24.74 -12.79
C ALA A 87 -2.99 -23.22 -13.01
N ILE A 88 -4.22 -22.69 -12.99
CA ILE A 88 -4.48 -21.27 -13.19
C ILE A 88 -4.33 -20.51 -11.87
N ALA A 89 -4.99 -20.96 -10.80
CA ALA A 89 -4.99 -20.29 -9.50
C ALA A 89 -3.58 -20.23 -8.88
N VAL A 90 -2.74 -21.26 -9.06
CA VAL A 90 -1.37 -21.27 -8.52
C VAL A 90 -0.52 -20.16 -9.10
N THR A 91 -0.68 -19.82 -10.38
CA THR A 91 0.07 -18.70 -10.99
C THR A 91 -0.29 -17.37 -10.36
N LEU A 92 -1.55 -17.17 -9.96
CA LEU A 92 -2.03 -15.94 -9.33
C LEU A 92 -1.63 -15.90 -7.85
N LEU A 93 -1.68 -17.04 -7.16
CA LEU A 93 -1.25 -17.19 -5.78
C LEU A 93 0.22 -16.79 -5.58
N TYR A 94 1.10 -17.23 -6.48
CA TYR A 94 2.54 -17.00 -6.40
C TYR A 94 3.01 -15.73 -7.12
N ARG A 95 2.11 -14.99 -7.80
CA ARG A 95 2.46 -13.80 -8.57
C ARG A 95 3.08 -12.68 -7.71
N HIS A 96 2.53 -12.46 -6.51
CA HIS A 96 2.90 -11.34 -5.64
C HIS A 96 3.13 -11.80 -4.20
N ILE A 97 4.31 -12.28 -3.85
CA ILE A 97 4.58 -12.87 -2.54
C ILE A 97 5.03 -11.79 -1.56
N THR A 98 4.36 -11.70 -0.40
CA THR A 98 4.77 -10.87 0.73
C THR A 98 4.84 -11.75 1.97
N LEU A 99 6.02 -11.84 2.57
CA LEU A 99 6.34 -12.71 3.70
C LEU A 99 6.67 -11.84 4.91
N THR A 100 5.76 -11.81 5.89
CA THR A 100 5.87 -11.03 7.14
C THR A 100 6.03 -11.88 8.39
N ASN A 101 6.02 -13.22 8.24
CA ASN A 101 6.09 -14.17 9.35
C ASN A 101 7.23 -15.17 9.09
N SER A 102 8.05 -15.45 10.09
CA SER A 102 9.23 -16.32 9.97
C SER A 102 8.89 -17.73 9.49
N SER A 103 7.85 -18.34 10.05
CA SER A 103 7.43 -19.70 9.69
C SER A 103 6.89 -19.74 8.27
N ALA A 104 6.01 -18.79 7.91
CA ALA A 104 5.49 -18.70 6.55
C ALA A 104 6.61 -18.44 5.53
N ALA A 105 7.57 -17.58 5.88
CA ALA A 105 8.74 -17.30 5.04
C ALA A 105 9.60 -18.55 4.81
N TYR A 106 9.90 -19.29 5.88
CA TYR A 106 10.68 -20.52 5.82
C TYR A 106 10.06 -21.55 4.87
N TYR A 107 8.77 -21.89 5.05
CA TYR A 107 8.09 -22.88 4.21
C TYR A 107 7.87 -22.39 2.77
N CYS A 108 7.58 -21.10 2.59
CA CYS A 108 7.41 -20.53 1.26
C CYS A 108 8.72 -20.58 0.46
N LEU A 109 9.83 -20.14 1.05
CA LEU A 109 11.15 -20.20 0.40
C LEU A 109 11.59 -21.64 0.13
N ALA A 110 11.37 -22.57 1.06
CA ALA A 110 11.63 -23.98 0.79
C ALA A 110 10.82 -24.49 -0.43
N SER A 111 9.55 -24.12 -0.52
CA SER A 111 8.68 -24.51 -1.64
C SER A 111 9.14 -23.89 -2.97
N LEU A 112 9.56 -22.62 -2.97
CA LEU A 112 10.08 -21.94 -4.16
C LEU A 112 11.42 -22.55 -4.59
N ALA A 113 12.33 -22.79 -3.64
CA ALA A 113 13.66 -23.34 -3.88
C ALA A 113 13.62 -24.76 -4.45
N TYR A 114 12.73 -25.62 -3.94
CA TYR A 114 12.74 -27.06 -4.22
C TYR A 114 11.50 -27.56 -4.98
N SER A 115 10.68 -26.65 -5.53
CA SER A 115 9.58 -27.07 -6.41
C SER A 115 10.12 -27.82 -7.65
N PRO A 116 9.52 -28.97 -8.03
CA PRO A 116 9.98 -29.73 -9.20
C PRO A 116 9.81 -28.90 -10.48
N GLN A 117 10.66 -29.09 -11.50
CA GLN A 117 10.66 -28.26 -12.72
C GLN A 117 9.31 -28.22 -13.43
N ALA A 118 8.58 -29.35 -13.45
CA ALA A 118 7.22 -29.43 -14.02
C ALA A 118 6.21 -28.49 -13.32
N ARG A 119 6.51 -28.04 -12.10
CA ARG A 119 5.73 -27.11 -11.29
C ARG A 119 6.63 -26.06 -10.65
N ASP A 120 7.55 -25.48 -11.43
CA ASP A 120 8.38 -24.39 -10.93
C ASP A 120 7.49 -23.24 -10.47
N LEU A 121 7.40 -23.03 -9.16
CA LEU A 121 6.56 -21.99 -8.55
C LEU A 121 7.26 -20.64 -8.61
N ALA A 122 8.58 -20.62 -8.57
CA ALA A 122 9.40 -19.40 -8.57
C ALA A 122 9.27 -18.65 -9.90
N LYS A 123 9.10 -19.34 -11.03
CA LYS A 123 8.89 -18.68 -12.33
C LYS A 123 7.64 -17.80 -12.38
N TYR A 124 6.64 -18.03 -11.51
CA TYR A 124 5.42 -17.21 -11.50
C TYR A 124 5.57 -15.91 -10.69
N VAL A 125 6.65 -15.76 -9.93
CA VAL A 125 6.85 -14.62 -9.03
C VAL A 125 7.23 -13.36 -9.82
N PHE A 126 6.40 -12.32 -9.70
CA PHE A 126 6.62 -10.99 -10.29
C PHE A 126 7.00 -9.97 -9.23
N THR A 127 6.41 -10.09 -8.04
CA THR A 127 6.75 -9.28 -6.87
C THR A 127 7.11 -10.21 -5.74
N PHE A 128 8.27 -10.00 -5.13
CA PHE A 128 8.71 -10.72 -3.95
C PHE A 128 9.07 -9.71 -2.86
N ALA A 129 8.48 -9.85 -1.69
CA ALA A 129 8.73 -9.02 -0.52
C ALA A 129 8.96 -9.90 0.71
N LEU A 130 10.13 -9.74 1.33
CA LEU A 130 10.49 -10.30 2.62
C LEU A 130 10.58 -9.15 3.63
N GLU A 131 9.65 -9.10 4.58
CA GLU A 131 9.45 -7.95 5.47
C GLU A 131 9.36 -8.38 6.94
N SER A 132 9.89 -7.53 7.81
CA SER A 132 9.57 -7.40 9.24
C SER A 132 9.16 -8.69 9.99
N PHE A 133 10.09 -9.64 10.13
CA PHE A 133 10.00 -10.67 11.16
C PHE A 133 11.34 -10.86 11.87
N VAL A 134 11.28 -11.46 13.05
CA VAL A 134 12.41 -11.58 13.98
C VAL A 134 13.30 -12.78 13.57
N PRO A 135 14.50 -12.57 12.99
CA PRO A 135 15.33 -13.67 12.51
C PRO A 135 15.93 -14.52 13.64
N TRP A 136 16.04 -13.94 14.84
CA TRP A 136 16.50 -14.62 16.07
C TRP A 136 15.63 -15.82 16.47
N ASN A 137 14.45 -15.98 15.86
CA ASN A 137 13.61 -17.16 16.03
C ASN A 137 14.17 -18.41 15.33
N PHE A 138 15.20 -18.28 14.50
CA PHE A 138 15.86 -19.40 13.85
C PHE A 138 17.10 -19.83 14.63
N GLY A 139 17.25 -21.14 14.83
CA GLY A 139 18.55 -21.72 15.18
C GLY A 139 19.56 -21.53 14.03
N GLN A 140 20.85 -21.67 14.31
CA GLN A 140 21.93 -21.48 13.33
C GLN A 140 21.71 -22.29 12.04
N GLU A 141 21.35 -23.58 12.16
CA GLU A 141 21.07 -24.45 11.01
C GLU A 141 19.87 -23.96 10.18
N GLN A 142 18.81 -23.51 10.85
CA GLN A 142 17.62 -22.98 10.18
C GLN A 142 17.93 -21.68 9.44
N ALA A 143 18.78 -20.81 10.02
CA ALA A 143 19.21 -19.59 9.37
C ALA A 143 20.05 -19.88 8.11
N VAL A 144 20.97 -20.85 8.17
CA VAL A 144 21.75 -21.30 7.00
C VAL A 144 20.82 -21.88 5.93
N TYR A 145 19.92 -22.79 6.31
CA TYR A 145 18.96 -23.37 5.37
C TYR A 145 18.07 -22.29 4.74
N PHE A 146 17.56 -21.36 5.54
CA PHE A 146 16.74 -20.26 5.06
C PHE A 146 17.49 -19.40 4.06
N ARG A 147 18.75 -19.08 4.33
CA ARG A 147 19.63 -18.33 3.41
C ARG A 147 19.83 -19.08 2.10
N THR A 148 20.17 -20.37 2.16
CA THR A 148 20.31 -21.21 0.97
C THR A 148 19.02 -21.27 0.16
N ALA A 149 17.88 -21.47 0.82
CA ALA A 149 16.57 -21.50 0.17
C ALA A 149 16.22 -20.14 -0.47
N LEU A 150 16.57 -19.02 0.16
CA LEU A 150 16.39 -17.68 -0.41
C LEU A 150 17.17 -17.53 -1.72
N ASN A 151 18.46 -17.84 -1.72
CA ASN A 151 19.32 -17.73 -2.90
C ASN A 151 18.80 -18.59 -4.07
N ILE A 152 18.49 -19.87 -3.79
CA ILE A 152 17.94 -20.78 -4.80
C ILE A 152 16.60 -20.28 -5.32
N SER A 153 15.73 -19.77 -4.43
CA SER A 153 14.44 -19.22 -4.85
C SER A 153 14.63 -18.03 -5.79
N VAL A 154 15.46 -17.06 -5.40
CA VAL A 154 15.71 -15.83 -6.17
C VAL A 154 16.21 -16.15 -7.57
N ARG A 155 17.21 -17.02 -7.69
CA ARG A 155 17.77 -17.49 -8.97
C ARG A 155 16.71 -18.03 -9.93
N ARG A 156 15.65 -18.64 -9.39
CA ARG A 156 14.56 -19.26 -10.16
C ARG A 156 13.42 -18.27 -10.49
N MET A 157 13.40 -17.07 -9.91
CA MET A 157 12.37 -16.05 -10.15
C MET A 157 12.61 -15.29 -11.47
N VAL A 158 12.60 -16.01 -12.60
CA VAL A 158 12.95 -15.48 -13.92
C VAL A 158 12.09 -14.30 -14.40
N ASN A 159 10.91 -14.09 -13.81
CA ASN A 159 9.99 -13.01 -14.16
C ASN A 159 9.91 -11.90 -13.09
N ILE A 160 10.84 -11.87 -12.13
CA ILE A 160 10.83 -10.89 -11.05
C ILE A 160 10.93 -9.46 -11.60
N ARG A 161 10.05 -8.57 -11.13
CA ARG A 161 10.01 -7.15 -11.48
C ARG A 161 10.20 -6.25 -10.27
N SER A 162 9.71 -6.66 -9.11
CA SER A 162 9.91 -5.93 -7.87
C SER A 162 10.44 -6.89 -6.82
N PHE A 163 11.63 -6.58 -6.31
CA PHE A 163 12.29 -7.35 -5.27
C PHE A 163 12.49 -6.49 -4.03
N ARG A 164 11.93 -6.93 -2.91
CA ARG A 164 12.00 -6.27 -1.61
C ARG A 164 12.53 -7.25 -0.57
N CYS A 165 13.66 -6.93 0.06
CA CYS A 165 14.23 -7.71 1.15
C CYS A 165 14.61 -6.74 2.28
N MET A 166 13.64 -6.41 3.14
CA MET A 166 13.81 -5.47 4.25
C MET A 166 14.21 -6.16 5.56
N LEU A 167 14.47 -7.47 5.51
CA LEU A 167 14.95 -8.23 6.65
C LEU A 167 16.45 -7.97 6.85
N GLY A 168 16.78 -7.29 7.96
CA GLY A 168 18.15 -6.90 8.28
C GLY A 168 19.13 -8.07 8.17
N GLY A 169 20.13 -7.93 7.29
CA GLY A 169 21.17 -8.92 7.04
C GLY A 169 20.84 -10.07 6.10
N TYR A 170 19.65 -10.06 5.50
CA TYR A 170 19.29 -11.06 4.49
C TYR A 170 19.40 -10.55 3.05
N PHE A 171 19.68 -9.28 2.82
CA PHE A 171 20.20 -8.85 1.52
C PHE A 171 21.71 -8.80 1.58
N GLY A 172 22.37 -9.75 0.92
CA GLY A 172 23.82 -9.79 0.77
C GLY A 172 24.23 -9.88 -0.69
N ASP A 173 25.53 -9.97 -0.92
CA ASP A 173 26.15 -10.07 -2.23
C ASP A 173 25.73 -11.33 -3.01
N ASP A 174 25.50 -12.45 -2.32
CA ASP A 174 24.97 -13.69 -2.88
C ASP A 174 23.54 -13.52 -3.41
N VAL A 175 22.63 -12.93 -2.62
CA VAL A 175 21.26 -12.63 -3.10
C VAL A 175 21.29 -11.69 -4.29
N ALA A 176 22.15 -10.67 -4.22
CA ALA A 176 22.26 -9.70 -5.28
C ALA A 176 22.91 -10.28 -6.55
N TYR A 177 23.84 -11.22 -6.41
CA TYR A 177 24.38 -12.02 -7.52
C TYR A 177 23.29 -12.87 -8.16
N GLU A 178 22.45 -13.53 -7.37
CA GLU A 178 21.32 -14.32 -7.89
C GLU A 178 20.25 -13.46 -8.57
N LEU A 179 20.20 -12.16 -8.31
CA LEU A 179 19.33 -11.21 -9.03
C LEU A 179 19.89 -10.74 -10.37
N LEU A 180 21.20 -10.83 -10.61
CA LEU A 180 21.85 -10.35 -11.84
C LEU A 180 21.23 -10.93 -13.13
N PRO A 181 20.92 -12.24 -13.22
CA PRO A 181 20.26 -12.80 -14.40
C PRO A 181 18.89 -12.16 -14.71
N HIS A 182 18.27 -11.50 -13.74
CA HIS A 182 16.94 -10.88 -13.83
C HIS A 182 16.99 -9.35 -13.97
N ALA A 183 18.19 -8.80 -14.17
CA ALA A 183 18.41 -7.36 -14.30
C ALA A 183 17.49 -6.67 -15.34
N ASN A 184 17.21 -7.35 -16.45
CA ASN A 184 16.41 -6.80 -17.55
C ASN A 184 14.89 -6.75 -17.28
N THR A 185 14.42 -7.38 -16.21
CA THR A 185 13.00 -7.38 -15.81
C THR A 185 12.77 -6.58 -14.54
N LEU A 186 13.81 -6.38 -13.72
CA LEU A 186 13.71 -5.70 -12.44
C LEU A 186 13.48 -4.19 -12.62
N THR A 187 12.32 -3.73 -12.16
CA THR A 187 11.91 -2.31 -12.16
C THR A 187 12.01 -1.67 -10.79
N SER A 188 11.95 -2.45 -9.71
CA SER A 188 11.95 -1.97 -8.34
C SER A 188 12.85 -2.84 -7.46
N LEU A 189 13.71 -2.18 -6.68
CA LEU A 189 14.61 -2.82 -5.73
C LEU A 189 14.53 -2.10 -4.37
N SER A 190 14.15 -2.84 -3.33
CA SER A 190 14.09 -2.36 -1.94
C SER A 190 14.92 -3.28 -1.04
N VAL A 191 15.95 -2.78 -0.36
CA VAL A 191 16.89 -3.64 0.39
C VAL A 191 17.22 -3.11 1.77
N SER A 192 17.32 -4.00 2.76
CA SER A 192 17.89 -3.68 4.08
C SER A 192 19.31 -4.24 4.16
N LEU A 193 20.27 -3.33 4.25
CA LEU A 193 21.69 -3.62 4.24
C LEU A 193 22.16 -3.95 5.68
N PRO A 194 22.81 -5.11 5.92
CA PRO A 194 23.29 -5.46 7.26
C PRO A 194 24.38 -4.53 7.75
N VAL A 195 24.49 -4.47 9.08
CA VAL A 195 25.72 -4.08 9.74
C VAL A 195 26.75 -5.19 9.54
N VAL A 196 27.87 -4.86 8.89
CA VAL A 196 29.02 -5.77 8.76
C VAL A 196 30.08 -5.27 9.74
N PRO A 197 30.41 -6.04 10.79
CA PRO A 197 31.49 -5.67 11.70
C PRO A 197 32.83 -5.54 10.96
N PRO A 198 33.73 -4.61 11.35
CA PRO A 198 35.00 -4.38 10.64
C PRO A 198 35.88 -5.65 10.50
N TRP A 199 35.88 -6.52 11.52
CA TRP A 199 36.62 -7.78 11.49
C TRP A 199 36.05 -8.77 10.46
N MET A 200 34.75 -8.74 10.21
CA MET A 200 34.12 -9.57 9.19
C MET A 200 34.45 -9.02 7.80
N GLU A 201 34.49 -7.69 7.65
CA GLU A 201 34.85 -7.01 6.41
C GLU A 201 36.28 -7.36 5.95
N ALA A 202 37.26 -7.36 6.86
CA ALA A 202 38.65 -7.70 6.56
C ALA A 202 38.81 -9.13 6.00
N ASN A 203 37.89 -10.02 6.36
CA ASN A 203 37.88 -11.42 5.95
C ASN A 203 37.03 -11.69 4.71
N LEU A 204 36.44 -10.66 4.09
CA LEU A 204 35.65 -10.84 2.89
C LEU A 204 36.55 -11.22 1.69
N PRO A 205 36.13 -12.23 0.89
CA PRO A 205 36.81 -12.60 -0.35
C PRO A 205 37.09 -11.39 -1.25
N ALA A 206 38.24 -11.39 -1.93
CA ALA A 206 38.66 -10.27 -2.78
C ALA A 206 37.62 -9.89 -3.86
N TRP A 207 36.87 -10.86 -4.38
CA TRP A 207 35.79 -10.59 -5.34
C TRP A 207 34.64 -9.80 -4.70
N ARG A 208 34.31 -10.01 -3.42
CA ARG A 208 33.34 -9.19 -2.68
C ARG A 208 33.86 -7.76 -2.46
N ARG A 209 35.19 -7.59 -2.33
CA ARG A 209 35.82 -6.27 -2.22
C ARG A 209 35.78 -5.45 -3.51
N SER A 210 35.58 -6.06 -4.67
CA SER A 210 35.48 -5.35 -5.94
C SER A 210 34.20 -4.51 -6.09
N GLY A 211 33.23 -4.69 -5.17
CA GLY A 211 31.95 -3.98 -5.18
C GLY A 211 30.98 -4.61 -6.18
N LEU A 212 29.74 -4.82 -5.74
CA LEU A 212 28.72 -5.39 -6.60
C LEU A 212 28.24 -4.35 -7.62
N THR A 213 28.58 -4.56 -8.89
CA THR A 213 28.12 -3.71 -9.99
C THR A 213 26.91 -4.36 -10.66
N MET A 214 25.70 -3.87 -10.33
CA MET A 214 24.46 -4.32 -10.97
C MET A 214 24.03 -3.35 -12.05
N ARG A 215 23.99 -3.79 -13.31
CA ARG A 215 23.34 -3.03 -14.39
C ARG A 215 21.87 -3.41 -14.43
N LEU A 216 20.99 -2.51 -14.02
CA LEU A 216 19.54 -2.71 -13.95
C LEU A 216 18.83 -1.75 -14.91
N PRO A 217 18.79 -2.03 -16.22
CA PRO A 217 18.36 -1.09 -17.26
C PRO A 217 16.88 -0.68 -17.22
N LYS A 218 16.06 -1.29 -16.35
CA LYS A 218 14.66 -0.91 -16.16
C LYS A 218 14.35 -0.40 -14.74
N LEU A 219 15.37 -0.25 -13.90
CA LEU A 219 15.21 0.16 -12.51
C LEU A 219 14.69 1.60 -12.44
N ASN A 220 13.46 1.75 -11.97
CA ASN A 220 12.81 3.05 -11.76
C ASN A 220 12.58 3.37 -10.28
N THR A 221 12.63 2.38 -9.39
CA THR A 221 12.37 2.56 -7.96
C THR A 221 13.50 1.94 -7.17
N PHE A 222 14.14 2.74 -6.33
CA PHE A 222 15.18 2.27 -5.43
C PHE A 222 14.93 2.74 -3.99
N GLU A 223 14.93 1.79 -3.08
CA GLU A 223 14.80 1.99 -1.64
C GLU A 223 15.92 1.22 -0.96
N PHE A 224 16.57 1.84 0.01
CA PHE A 224 17.44 1.11 0.91
C PHE A 224 17.26 1.55 2.35
N GLU A 225 17.42 0.59 3.24
CA GLU A 225 17.56 0.77 4.68
C GLU A 225 18.94 0.26 5.11
N TYR A 226 19.47 0.81 6.18
CA TYR A 226 20.69 0.32 6.81
C TYR A 226 20.37 0.08 8.28
N ALA A 227 20.65 -1.13 8.73
CA ALA A 227 20.30 -1.56 10.08
C ALA A 227 21.20 -0.97 11.18
N ALA A 228 22.26 -0.22 10.84
CA ALA A 228 23.07 0.43 11.86
C ALA A 228 22.40 1.71 12.34
N ASP A 229 22.40 1.90 13.66
CA ASP A 229 21.93 3.13 14.30
C ASP A 229 22.77 4.37 13.91
N ARG A 230 23.98 4.17 13.35
CA ARG A 230 24.88 5.25 12.97
C ARG A 230 25.70 4.93 11.71
N PRO A 231 25.90 5.93 10.82
CA PRO A 231 26.90 5.87 9.75
C PRO A 231 28.33 5.73 10.31
N PRO A 232 29.31 5.36 9.47
CA PRO A 232 29.22 5.12 8.03
C PRO A 232 28.67 3.74 7.64
N MET A 233 28.13 3.62 6.42
CA MET A 233 27.89 2.30 5.83
C MET A 233 29.22 1.58 5.55
N CYS A 234 29.22 0.25 5.64
CA CYS A 234 30.36 -0.55 5.18
C CYS A 234 30.73 -0.17 3.72
N PRO A 235 32.02 0.02 3.39
CA PRO A 235 32.51 0.41 2.06
C PRO A 235 31.91 -0.38 0.89
N MET A 236 31.63 -1.68 1.06
CA MET A 236 30.98 -2.47 0.00
C MET A 236 29.57 -1.97 -0.31
N TYR A 237 28.77 -1.72 0.71
CA TYR A 237 27.40 -1.25 0.56
C TYR A 237 27.35 0.21 0.11
N ASP A 238 28.30 1.03 0.55
CA ASP A 238 28.49 2.39 0.01
C ASP A 238 28.70 2.34 -1.50
N ARG A 239 29.65 1.51 -1.98
CA ARG A 239 29.91 1.35 -3.42
C ARG A 239 28.69 0.83 -4.18
N PHE A 240 27.95 -0.12 -3.61
CA PHE A 240 26.74 -0.65 -4.23
C PHE A 240 25.66 0.44 -4.38
N VAL A 241 25.33 1.15 -3.30
CA VAL A 241 24.33 2.23 -3.30
C VAL A 241 24.76 3.35 -4.24
N ARG A 242 26.02 3.78 -4.17
CA ARG A 242 26.63 4.77 -5.06
C ARG A 242 26.51 4.34 -6.52
N HIS A 243 26.88 3.10 -6.86
CA HIS A 243 26.76 2.56 -8.21
C HIS A 243 25.31 2.58 -8.72
N ILE A 244 24.33 2.18 -7.89
CA ILE A 244 22.92 2.22 -8.29
C ILE A 244 22.48 3.67 -8.58
N LEU A 245 22.80 4.60 -7.68
CA LEU A 245 22.40 6.01 -7.80
C LEU A 245 23.08 6.71 -8.98
N THR A 246 24.34 6.39 -9.29
CA THR A 246 25.05 6.99 -10.42
C THR A 246 24.68 6.34 -11.75
N ALA A 247 24.63 5.00 -11.83
CA ALA A 247 24.36 4.29 -13.08
C ALA A 247 22.92 4.45 -13.57
N HIS A 248 21.96 4.64 -12.66
CA HIS A 248 20.52 4.67 -12.97
C HIS A 248 19.88 6.05 -12.74
N ALA A 249 20.68 7.09 -12.48
CA ALA A 249 20.17 8.42 -12.13
C ALA A 249 19.14 8.98 -13.14
N CYS A 250 19.38 8.76 -14.43
CA CYS A 250 18.53 9.25 -15.53
C CYS A 250 17.20 8.51 -15.72
N GLN A 251 16.94 7.42 -15.00
CA GLN A 251 15.72 6.61 -15.14
C GLN A 251 14.97 6.39 -13.82
N LEU A 252 15.61 6.68 -12.69
CA LEU A 252 14.99 6.57 -11.37
C LEU A 252 13.85 7.59 -11.22
N LYS A 253 12.66 7.07 -10.98
CA LYS A 253 11.41 7.80 -10.72
C LYS A 253 11.10 7.91 -9.23
N SER A 254 11.52 6.93 -8.42
CA SER A 254 11.26 6.91 -6.99
C SER A 254 12.52 6.55 -6.21
N LEU A 255 12.84 7.38 -5.22
CA LEU A 255 13.96 7.17 -4.30
C LEU A 255 13.49 7.23 -2.85
N LYS A 256 13.86 6.24 -2.05
CA LYS A 256 13.63 6.25 -0.61
C LYS A 256 14.92 5.98 0.15
N PHE A 257 15.27 6.95 0.99
CA PHE A 257 16.45 6.93 1.84
C PHE A 257 16.08 6.55 3.28
N PRO A 258 17.05 6.02 4.05
CA PRO A 258 16.87 5.77 5.47
C PRO A 258 16.53 7.03 6.27
N PRO A 259 15.81 6.92 7.41
CA PRO A 259 15.39 8.06 8.22
C PRO A 259 16.52 8.71 9.03
N TRP A 260 17.77 8.26 8.92
CA TRP A 260 18.94 8.87 9.57
C TRP A 260 19.86 9.60 8.56
N PHE A 261 19.51 9.57 7.26
CA PHE A 261 20.35 10.09 6.19
C PHE A 261 20.54 11.61 6.30
N THR A 262 21.79 12.10 6.27
CA THR A 262 22.11 13.54 6.37
C THR A 262 22.41 14.13 5.00
N SER A 263 22.39 15.47 4.89
CA SER A 263 22.72 16.17 3.64
C SER A 263 24.17 15.90 3.20
N GLU A 264 25.10 15.87 4.14
CA GLU A 264 26.53 15.57 3.88
C GLU A 264 26.68 14.17 3.33
N TYR A 265 26.03 13.19 3.96
CA TYR A 265 26.12 11.80 3.53
C TYR A 265 25.44 11.57 2.17
N PHE A 266 24.34 12.27 1.89
CA PHE A 266 23.73 12.27 0.57
C PHE A 266 24.68 12.80 -0.50
N LEU A 267 25.36 13.92 -0.23
CA LEU A 267 26.29 14.52 -1.19
C LEU A 267 27.56 13.69 -1.39
N ASP A 268 28.00 12.98 -0.35
CA ASP A 268 29.07 12.00 -0.48
C ASP A 268 28.67 10.86 -1.42
N ILE A 269 27.54 10.19 -1.14
CA ILE A 269 27.07 9.03 -1.92
C ILE A 269 26.63 9.39 -3.35
N VAL A 270 26.11 10.60 -3.56
CA VAL A 270 25.67 11.10 -4.86
C VAL A 270 26.65 12.15 -5.37
N PRO A 271 27.80 11.73 -5.95
CA PRO A 271 28.85 12.65 -6.36
C PRO A 271 28.37 13.63 -7.44
N GLN A 272 29.07 14.76 -7.57
CA GLN A 272 28.96 15.62 -8.74
C GLN A 272 29.48 14.87 -9.99
N PRO A 273 28.83 14.99 -11.17
CA PRO A 273 27.72 15.87 -11.53
C PRO A 273 26.33 15.20 -11.51
N VAL A 274 26.13 14.12 -10.74
CA VAL A 274 24.91 13.30 -10.81
C VAL A 274 23.67 14.09 -10.38
N THR A 275 22.63 14.06 -11.22
CA THR A 275 21.29 14.60 -10.99
C THR A 275 20.24 13.55 -11.36
N PHE A 276 19.00 13.73 -10.88
CA PHE A 276 17.90 12.79 -11.12
C PHE A 276 16.79 13.44 -11.96
N PRO A 277 16.96 13.57 -13.29
CA PRO A 277 16.01 14.29 -14.13
C PRO A 277 14.62 13.65 -14.20
N CYS A 278 14.52 12.33 -14.03
CA CYS A 278 13.24 11.61 -14.09
C CYS A 278 12.60 11.37 -12.72
N LEU A 279 13.15 11.96 -11.65
CA LEU A 279 12.65 11.72 -10.30
C LEU A 279 11.28 12.35 -10.09
N GLU A 280 10.30 11.52 -9.77
CA GLU A 280 8.92 11.94 -9.50
C GLU A 280 8.63 11.96 -7.99
N SER A 281 9.17 10.98 -7.24
CA SER A 281 8.92 10.79 -5.81
C SER A 281 10.22 10.62 -5.02
N ILE A 282 10.34 11.33 -3.90
CA ILE A 282 11.47 11.19 -2.99
C ILE A 282 11.04 11.10 -1.53
N THR A 283 11.65 10.16 -0.81
CA THR A 283 11.53 10.01 0.64
C THR A 283 12.90 10.19 1.28
N LEU A 284 13.05 11.20 2.12
CA LEU A 284 14.30 11.53 2.82
C LEU A 284 14.00 12.23 4.15
N GLN A 285 14.99 12.38 5.03
CA GLN A 285 14.80 13.18 6.23
C GLN A 285 14.73 14.67 5.91
N ALA A 286 13.99 15.43 6.73
CA ALA A 286 13.95 16.88 6.58
C ALA A 286 15.37 17.49 6.68
N SER A 287 16.21 16.97 7.59
CA SER A 287 17.61 17.38 7.74
C SER A 287 18.52 17.02 6.56
N THR A 288 18.08 16.17 5.63
CA THR A 288 18.84 15.86 4.41
C THR A 288 18.76 17.01 3.40
N ILE A 289 17.77 17.88 3.49
CA ILE A 289 17.56 18.91 2.46
C ILE A 289 18.49 20.09 2.68
N SER A 290 19.29 20.39 1.65
CA SER A 290 20.10 21.59 1.51
C SER A 290 19.94 22.17 0.10
N ALA A 291 20.52 23.34 -0.17
CA ALA A 291 20.60 23.90 -1.51
C ALA A 291 21.22 22.93 -2.51
N SER A 292 22.35 22.33 -2.16
CA SER A 292 23.09 21.38 -3.03
C SER A 292 22.34 20.06 -3.25
N VAL A 293 21.56 19.60 -2.29
CA VAL A 293 20.70 18.42 -2.47
C VAL A 293 19.52 18.75 -3.37
N SER A 294 18.88 19.91 -3.15
CA SER A 294 17.69 20.34 -3.90
C SER A 294 17.95 20.48 -5.40
N THR A 295 19.14 20.94 -5.81
CA THR A 295 19.51 21.05 -7.23
C THR A 295 19.62 19.70 -7.92
N LYS A 296 19.85 18.60 -7.20
CA LYS A 296 19.94 17.23 -7.75
C LYS A 296 18.57 16.61 -8.01
N ILE A 297 17.50 17.12 -7.40
CA ILE A 297 16.16 16.49 -7.34
C ILE A 297 15.03 17.45 -7.73
N VAL A 298 15.33 18.43 -8.57
CA VAL A 298 14.43 19.54 -8.93
C VAL A 298 13.09 19.10 -9.55
N THR A 299 13.05 17.93 -10.19
CA THR A 299 11.86 17.42 -10.88
C THR A 299 10.87 16.69 -9.96
N ALA A 300 11.24 16.44 -8.69
CA ALA A 300 10.38 15.71 -7.77
C ALA A 300 9.04 16.44 -7.54
N THR A 301 7.96 15.69 -7.72
CA THR A 301 6.57 16.15 -7.55
C THR A 301 5.95 15.65 -6.24
N SER A 302 6.54 14.60 -5.64
CA SER A 302 6.16 14.01 -4.37
C SER A 302 7.34 14.01 -3.39
N LEU A 303 7.14 14.62 -2.21
CA LEU A 303 8.11 14.68 -1.13
C LEU A 303 7.54 14.05 0.12
N THR A 304 8.25 13.06 0.68
CA THR A 304 7.88 12.38 1.91
C THR A 304 8.99 12.50 2.96
N PHE A 305 8.64 12.96 4.16
CA PHE A 305 9.48 12.91 5.34
C PHE A 305 9.01 11.79 6.27
N PRO A 306 9.84 10.74 6.50
CA PRO A 306 9.43 9.59 7.29
C PRO A 306 9.34 9.89 8.79
N SER A 307 10.05 10.91 9.29
CA SER A 307 9.99 11.33 10.70
C SER A 307 9.04 12.49 10.92
N PHE A 308 8.25 12.38 11.98
CA PHE A 308 7.31 13.42 12.43
C PHE A 308 7.95 14.42 13.39
N GLN A 309 9.12 14.08 13.94
CA GLN A 309 9.96 14.98 14.71
C GLN A 309 11.18 15.34 13.86
N PRO A 310 11.22 16.56 13.28
CA PRO A 310 12.47 17.04 12.73
C PRO A 310 13.46 17.19 13.88
N LEU A 311 14.58 16.44 13.82
CA LEU A 311 15.72 16.70 14.71
C LEU A 311 16.24 18.12 14.47
N ILE A 312 16.14 18.60 13.22
CA ILE A 312 16.56 19.92 12.75
C ILE A 312 15.55 20.39 11.70
N ARG A 313 15.15 21.66 11.74
CA ARG A 313 14.29 22.24 10.69
C ARG A 313 15.05 22.30 9.37
N PRO A 314 14.42 21.93 8.25
CA PRO A 314 15.08 22.03 6.95
C PRO A 314 15.37 23.50 6.64
N ALA A 315 16.60 23.82 6.25
CA ALA A 315 16.91 25.08 5.59
C ALA A 315 16.53 24.95 4.11
N LEU A 316 15.22 24.99 3.82
CA LEU A 316 14.71 24.76 2.47
C LEU A 316 14.93 26.01 1.59
N PRO A 317 15.67 25.93 0.49
CA PRO A 317 15.74 27.03 -0.48
C PRO A 317 14.36 27.30 -1.09
N HIS A 318 14.07 28.56 -1.39
CA HIS A 318 12.79 28.96 -2.00
C HIS A 318 12.56 28.30 -3.38
N PHE A 319 13.62 28.03 -4.13
CA PHE A 319 13.58 27.38 -5.44
C PHE A 319 13.51 25.84 -5.39
N ALA A 320 13.60 25.22 -4.20
CA ALA A 320 13.57 23.77 -4.09
C ALA A 320 12.18 23.22 -4.42
N PHE A 321 12.10 22.13 -5.20
CA PHE A 321 10.85 21.45 -5.55
C PHE A 321 9.77 22.38 -6.16
N PRO A 322 10.04 23.05 -7.29
CA PRO A 322 9.09 23.97 -7.91
C PRO A 322 7.78 23.29 -8.33
N ASN A 323 7.82 21.99 -8.65
CA ASN A 323 6.69 21.20 -9.14
C ASN A 323 6.04 20.32 -8.06
N LEU A 324 6.26 20.64 -6.77
CA LEU A 324 5.75 19.81 -5.68
C LEU A 324 4.22 19.84 -5.62
N THR A 325 3.59 18.70 -5.90
CA THR A 325 2.12 18.52 -5.86
C THR A 325 1.67 17.67 -4.67
N TYR A 326 2.54 16.81 -4.15
CA TYR A 326 2.25 15.94 -3.01
C TYR A 326 3.28 16.15 -1.90
N PHE A 327 2.79 16.37 -0.68
CA PHE A 327 3.63 16.44 0.51
C PHE A 327 3.14 15.45 1.59
N SER A 328 4.05 14.65 2.11
CA SER A 328 3.84 13.84 3.31
C SER A 328 4.91 14.11 4.35
N GLY A 329 4.54 14.37 5.60
CA GLY A 329 5.52 14.66 6.66
C GLY A 329 4.91 15.34 7.88
N SER A 330 5.75 15.90 8.76
CA SER A 330 5.27 16.60 9.95
C SER A 330 4.52 17.89 9.63
N CYS A 331 3.36 18.11 10.25
CA CYS A 331 2.69 19.42 10.18
C CYS A 331 3.55 20.57 10.75
N ARG A 332 4.57 20.26 11.57
CA ARG A 332 5.50 21.24 12.14
C ARG A 332 6.52 21.76 11.12
N VAL A 333 6.85 20.95 10.12
CA VAL A 333 7.83 21.26 9.07
C VAL A 333 7.16 21.91 7.86
N PHE A 334 5.87 21.65 7.65
CA PHE A 334 5.14 22.16 6.49
C PHE A 334 5.25 23.69 6.26
N PRO A 335 5.26 24.55 7.29
CA PRO A 335 5.49 25.99 7.08
C PRO A 335 6.84 26.37 6.48
N ASP A 336 7.85 25.50 6.59
CA ASP A 336 9.14 25.68 5.94
C ASP A 336 9.10 25.17 4.47
N ILE A 337 8.13 24.31 4.14
CA ILE A 337 7.87 23.75 2.80
C ILE A 337 6.91 24.60 1.98
N LEU A 338 6.07 25.41 2.60
CA LEU A 338 5.13 26.27 1.89
C LEU A 338 5.01 27.60 2.63
N SER A 339 5.44 28.67 1.96
CA SER A 339 5.55 30.01 2.54
C SER A 339 5.32 31.08 1.47
N ALA A 340 5.17 32.34 1.89
CA ALA A 340 5.00 33.48 0.99
C ALA A 340 6.17 33.68 -0.01
N SER A 341 7.36 33.17 0.30
CA SER A 341 8.52 33.25 -0.59
C SER A 341 8.70 32.02 -1.47
N ALA A 342 7.89 30.98 -1.28
CA ALA A 342 8.08 29.70 -1.93
C ALA A 342 6.73 29.06 -2.30
N HIS A 343 6.18 29.53 -3.42
CA HIS A 343 4.91 29.05 -3.97
C HIS A 343 5.10 27.71 -4.67
N ARG A 344 4.37 26.68 -4.23
CA ARG A 344 4.40 25.33 -4.80
C ARG A 344 2.98 24.84 -5.10
N PRO A 345 2.76 24.07 -6.18
CA PRO A 345 1.42 23.63 -6.60
C PRO A 345 0.91 22.42 -5.79
N ILE A 346 1.02 22.48 -4.46
CA ILE A 346 0.64 21.38 -3.56
C ILE A 346 -0.88 21.16 -3.60
N GLN A 347 -1.29 19.95 -3.98
CA GLN A 347 -2.68 19.53 -4.07
C GLN A 347 -3.04 18.49 -3.00
N THR A 348 -2.09 17.66 -2.60
CA THR A 348 -2.28 16.61 -1.60
C THR A 348 -1.31 16.76 -0.45
N VAL A 349 -1.85 16.72 0.76
CA VAL A 349 -1.09 16.89 2.00
C VAL A 349 -1.43 15.78 2.98
N GLN A 350 -0.41 15.05 3.43
CA GLN A 350 -0.52 14.02 4.45
C GLN A 350 0.37 14.36 5.64
N PHE A 351 -0.25 14.79 6.73
CA PHE A 351 0.45 15.12 7.96
C PHE A 351 0.54 13.95 8.92
N ASP A 352 1.73 13.81 9.50
CA ASP A 352 1.99 12.98 10.67
C ASP A 352 1.57 11.51 10.45
N GLY A 353 1.79 10.99 9.23
CA GLY A 353 1.53 9.60 8.85
C GLY A 353 0.06 9.25 8.74
N ALA A 354 -0.85 10.22 8.84
CA ALA A 354 -2.30 9.96 8.87
C ALA A 354 -2.80 9.25 7.61
N MET A 355 -3.26 8.01 7.76
CA MET A 355 -3.93 7.22 6.72
C MET A 355 -5.15 6.52 7.34
N LEU A 356 -6.13 6.16 6.49
CA LEU A 356 -7.30 5.43 6.96
C LEU A 356 -6.90 4.06 7.54
N ASP A 357 -6.10 3.31 6.78
CA ASP A 357 -5.46 2.07 7.19
C ASP A 357 -3.96 2.37 7.41
N MET A 358 -3.46 2.16 8.62
CA MET A 358 -2.08 2.48 8.97
C MET A 358 -1.32 1.18 9.18
N ASP A 359 -0.48 0.82 8.19
CA ASP A 359 0.37 -0.36 8.26
C ASP A 359 1.55 -0.20 9.25
N ASP A 360 1.93 1.04 9.55
CA ASP A 360 3.11 1.35 10.37
C ASP A 360 2.72 1.70 11.81
N THR A 361 2.88 0.72 12.71
CA THR A 361 2.62 0.88 14.15
C THR A 361 3.61 1.81 14.85
N ALA A 362 4.79 2.07 14.26
CA ALA A 362 5.82 2.90 14.90
C ALA A 362 5.37 4.36 15.04
N VAL A 363 4.60 4.86 14.06
CA VAL A 363 3.98 6.21 14.05
C VAL A 363 3.11 6.45 15.30
N LEU A 364 2.49 5.39 15.82
CA LEU A 364 1.46 5.45 16.84
C LEU A 364 2.00 5.39 18.26
N ALA A 365 3.24 4.94 18.41
CA ALA A 365 3.92 4.86 19.69
C ALA A 365 4.51 6.20 20.15
N ASP A 366 4.72 7.17 19.24
CA ASP A 366 5.37 8.44 19.58
C ASP A 366 4.58 9.21 20.68
N PRO A 367 5.22 9.55 21.82
CA PRO A 367 4.58 10.34 22.86
C PRO A 367 4.34 11.81 22.45
N VAL A 368 5.11 12.35 21.51
CA VAL A 368 5.09 13.76 21.11
C VAL A 368 4.10 13.99 19.96
N GLN A 369 2.82 13.93 20.30
CA GLN A 369 1.75 14.10 19.32
C GLN A 369 1.68 15.53 18.76
N PRO A 370 1.27 15.73 17.49
CA PRO A 370 0.95 17.05 16.98
C PRO A 370 -0.28 17.61 17.72
N LYS A 371 -0.13 18.85 18.20
CA LYS A 371 -1.23 19.63 18.78
C LYS A 371 -2.02 20.29 17.66
N TRP A 372 -3.30 20.58 17.90
CA TRP A 372 -4.15 21.36 16.97
C TRP A 372 -3.50 22.69 16.54
N SER A 373 -2.75 23.35 17.41
CA SER A 373 -2.03 24.58 17.09
C SER A 373 -1.00 24.40 15.97
N HIS A 374 -0.36 23.24 15.88
CA HIS A 374 0.60 22.93 14.81
C HIS A 374 -0.12 22.68 13.49
N ALA A 375 -1.18 21.87 13.50
CA ALA A 375 -2.01 21.61 12.32
C ALA A 375 -2.62 22.92 11.76
N LEU A 376 -3.18 23.76 12.64
CA LEU A 376 -3.72 25.07 12.26
C LEU A 376 -2.67 25.99 11.64
N ARG A 377 -1.45 26.00 12.18
CA ARG A 377 -0.33 26.76 11.60
C ARG A 377 0.03 26.25 10.20
N ALA A 378 -0.01 24.95 9.98
CA ALA A 378 0.23 24.33 8.67
C ALA A 378 -0.88 24.66 7.67
N PHE A 379 -2.16 24.56 8.06
CA PHE A 379 -3.30 24.86 7.16
C PHE A 379 -3.32 26.30 6.68
N ARG A 380 -2.87 27.25 7.52
CA ARG A 380 -2.72 28.66 7.11
C ARG A 380 -1.80 28.84 5.91
N GLN A 381 -0.87 27.92 5.67
CA GLN A 381 0.06 28.00 4.55
C GLN A 381 -0.59 27.63 3.22
N PHE A 382 -1.77 27.00 3.20
CA PHE A 382 -2.44 26.61 1.96
C PHE A 382 -2.72 27.81 1.05
N VAL A 383 -2.86 29.02 1.62
CA VAL A 383 -3.00 30.28 0.86
C VAL A 383 -1.79 30.57 -0.02
N TYR A 384 -0.61 30.04 0.31
CA TYR A 384 0.61 30.22 -0.46
C TYR A 384 0.83 29.13 -1.51
N SER A 385 -0.04 28.12 -1.58
CA SER A 385 0.03 27.15 -2.67
C SER A 385 -0.42 27.81 -3.98
N SER A 386 0.30 27.54 -5.07
CA SER A 386 -0.10 27.97 -6.41
C SER A 386 -1.22 27.10 -7.01
N SER A 387 -1.63 26.05 -6.30
CA SER A 387 -2.77 25.21 -6.64
C SER A 387 -3.69 25.07 -5.44
N GLN A 388 -4.96 24.73 -5.69
CA GLN A 388 -5.89 24.46 -4.60
C GLN A 388 -5.53 23.11 -3.95
N VAL A 389 -5.40 23.12 -2.62
CA VAL A 389 -5.29 21.87 -1.86
C VAL A 389 -6.64 21.17 -1.91
N LYS A 390 -6.63 19.92 -2.39
CA LYS A 390 -7.81 19.07 -2.61
C LYS A 390 -7.88 17.93 -1.60
N GLU A 391 -6.74 17.40 -1.21
CA GLU A 391 -6.68 16.23 -0.34
C GLU A 391 -5.87 16.55 0.94
N LEU A 392 -6.48 16.33 2.09
CA LEU A 392 -5.87 16.56 3.39
C LEU A 392 -6.04 15.35 4.29
N SER A 393 -4.94 14.79 4.76
CA SER A 393 -4.93 13.78 5.82
C SER A 393 -4.09 14.27 6.99
N PHE A 394 -4.59 14.17 8.22
CA PHE A 394 -3.82 14.58 9.38
C PHE A 394 -4.23 13.84 10.66
N TYR A 395 -3.31 13.80 11.61
CA TYR A 395 -3.47 13.11 12.87
C TYR A 395 -3.62 14.14 14.02
N VAL A 396 -4.55 13.88 14.95
CA VAL A 396 -4.72 14.67 16.18
C VAL A 396 -5.10 13.77 17.35
N GLN A 397 -4.73 14.17 18.58
CA GLN A 397 -5.03 13.38 19.77
C GLN A 397 -6.54 13.19 19.98
N SER A 398 -7.30 14.29 19.91
CA SER A 398 -8.75 14.32 20.13
C SER A 398 -9.39 15.37 19.22
N LEU A 399 -10.65 15.17 18.89
CA LEU A 399 -11.39 16.11 18.05
C LEU A 399 -11.82 17.35 18.85
N ASP A 400 -11.38 18.53 18.40
CA ASP A 400 -11.75 19.82 18.98
C ASP A 400 -12.60 20.62 17.97
N ALA A 401 -13.86 20.85 18.32
CA ALA A 401 -14.81 21.58 17.47
C ALA A 401 -14.42 23.05 17.29
N VAL A 402 -13.81 23.68 18.30
CA VAL A 402 -13.36 25.08 18.21
C VAL A 402 -12.16 25.17 17.27
N ALA A 403 -11.23 24.22 17.36
CA ALA A 403 -10.09 24.15 16.45
C ALA A 403 -10.53 23.89 15.00
N LEU A 404 -11.44 22.93 14.78
CA LEU A 404 -11.99 22.64 13.46
C LEU A 404 -12.67 23.84 12.80
N ARG A 405 -13.44 24.64 13.57
CA ARG A 405 -14.03 25.88 13.06
C ARG A 405 -12.97 26.86 12.55
N LYS A 406 -11.81 26.93 13.21
CA LYS A 406 -10.68 27.76 12.77
C LYS A 406 -10.02 27.24 11.49
N CYS A 407 -10.24 25.98 11.12
CA CYS A 407 -9.75 25.40 9.87
C CYS A 407 -10.60 25.76 8.65
N LEU A 408 -11.89 26.09 8.85
CA LEU A 408 -12.87 26.31 7.78
C LEU A 408 -12.42 27.24 6.66
N PRO A 409 -11.74 28.38 6.94
CA PRO A 409 -11.30 29.28 5.87
C PRO A 409 -10.35 28.63 4.85
N PHE A 410 -9.70 27.52 5.22
CA PHE A 410 -8.70 26.83 4.39
C PHE A 410 -9.24 25.56 3.73
N TRP A 411 -10.48 25.15 4.02
CA TRP A 411 -11.00 23.83 3.64
C TRP A 411 -12.05 23.89 2.53
N GLY A 412 -12.41 25.08 2.04
CA GLY A 412 -13.46 25.26 1.03
C GLY A 412 -13.21 24.52 -0.29
N THR A 413 -11.95 24.25 -0.61
CA THR A 413 -11.53 23.54 -1.85
C THR A 413 -11.27 22.05 -1.64
N LEU A 414 -11.37 21.55 -0.41
CA LEU A 414 -11.04 20.16 -0.12
C LEU A 414 -12.10 19.22 -0.71
N GLU A 415 -11.63 18.26 -1.48
CA GLU A 415 -12.39 17.16 -2.07
C GLU A 415 -12.34 15.92 -1.17
N ARG A 416 -11.24 15.75 -0.42
CA ARG A 416 -11.02 14.61 0.49
C ARG A 416 -10.37 15.03 1.81
N VAL A 417 -10.94 14.55 2.91
CA VAL A 417 -10.42 14.78 4.26
C VAL A 417 -10.31 13.47 5.03
N THR A 418 -9.15 13.19 5.62
CA THR A 418 -8.92 12.09 6.57
C THR A 418 -8.43 12.64 7.90
N ILE A 419 -9.12 12.32 8.99
CA ILE A 419 -8.73 12.71 10.35
C ILE A 419 -8.50 11.45 11.16
N CYS A 420 -7.27 11.25 11.63
CA CYS A 420 -6.90 10.12 12.47
C CYS A 420 -6.88 10.53 13.93
N LEU A 421 -7.56 9.78 14.81
CA LEU A 421 -7.69 10.09 16.23
C LEU A 421 -7.10 9.00 17.12
N ARG A 422 -6.42 9.40 18.20
CA ARG A 422 -5.90 8.49 19.25
C ARG A 422 -6.75 8.46 20.52
N SER A 423 -7.89 9.14 20.53
CA SER A 423 -8.85 9.09 21.62
C SER A 423 -10.25 8.84 21.10
N ASP A 424 -11.03 8.13 21.92
CA ASP A 424 -12.43 7.90 21.61
C ASP A 424 -13.23 9.21 21.59
N LEU A 425 -14.15 9.30 20.65
CA LEU A 425 -15.09 10.39 20.48
C LEU A 425 -16.26 10.21 21.47
N LYS A 426 -15.99 10.36 22.77
CA LYS A 426 -16.97 10.10 23.86
C LYS A 426 -18.27 10.90 23.78
N ASN A 427 -18.29 12.00 23.01
CA ASN A 427 -19.47 12.86 22.87
C ASN A 427 -19.98 12.84 21.43
N PHE A 428 -20.87 11.89 21.14
CA PHE A 428 -21.50 11.68 19.83
C PHE A 428 -22.23 12.92 19.30
N LYS A 429 -22.72 13.81 20.18
CA LYS A 429 -23.32 15.09 19.76
C LYS A 429 -22.33 15.97 19.01
N LYS A 430 -21.03 15.87 19.32
CA LYS A 430 -19.97 16.56 18.58
C LYS A 430 -19.95 16.10 17.13
N LEU A 431 -20.00 14.79 16.86
CA LEU A 431 -19.98 14.25 15.50
C LEU A 431 -21.20 14.71 14.67
N LEU A 432 -22.40 14.69 15.28
CA LEU A 432 -23.60 15.22 14.65
C LEU A 432 -23.48 16.72 14.34
N SER A 433 -22.87 17.49 15.23
CA SER A 433 -22.65 18.94 15.05
C SER A 433 -21.63 19.28 13.95
N LEU A 434 -20.70 18.36 13.64
CA LEU A 434 -19.76 18.53 12.51
C LEU A 434 -20.52 18.69 11.19
N GLY A 435 -21.55 17.89 10.95
CA GLY A 435 -22.29 17.93 9.68
C GLY A 435 -22.82 19.31 9.35
N LYS A 436 -23.47 19.96 10.32
CA LYS A 436 -24.16 21.25 10.12
C LYS A 436 -23.21 22.41 9.78
N HIS A 437 -22.02 22.43 10.38
CA HIS A 437 -21.10 23.57 10.26
C HIS A 437 -19.83 23.27 9.47
N LEU A 438 -19.28 22.06 9.59
CA LEU A 438 -18.06 21.66 8.91
C LEU A 438 -18.35 21.33 7.45
N LEU A 439 -19.23 20.35 7.22
CA LEU A 439 -19.47 19.82 5.87
C LEU A 439 -20.20 20.82 4.97
N ALA A 440 -21.09 21.62 5.55
CA ALA A 440 -21.78 22.70 4.82
C ALA A 440 -20.79 23.75 4.27
N SER A 441 -19.62 23.91 4.89
CA SER A 441 -18.55 24.81 4.42
C SER A 441 -17.60 24.16 3.41
N MET A 442 -17.84 22.91 2.99
CA MET A 442 -16.97 22.16 2.08
C MET A 442 -17.81 21.61 0.92
N PRO A 443 -18.27 22.47 0.00
CA PRO A 443 -19.20 22.06 -1.05
C PRO A 443 -18.58 21.03 -2.02
N SER A 444 -17.27 21.01 -2.17
CA SER A 444 -16.54 20.08 -3.05
C SER A 444 -16.22 18.73 -2.41
N LEU A 445 -16.52 18.55 -1.11
CA LEU A 445 -16.11 17.38 -0.37
C LEU A 445 -16.90 16.13 -0.79
N HIS A 446 -16.20 15.15 -1.37
CA HIS A 446 -16.81 13.89 -1.76
C HIS A 446 -16.36 12.72 -0.87
N THR A 447 -15.24 12.86 -0.14
CA THR A 447 -14.73 11.81 0.75
C THR A 447 -14.37 12.37 2.12
N PHE A 448 -14.94 11.78 3.18
CA PHE A 448 -14.62 12.16 4.55
C PHE A 448 -14.37 10.93 5.42
N TYR A 449 -13.17 10.83 5.99
CA TYR A 449 -12.74 9.68 6.79
C TYR A 449 -12.35 10.10 8.20
N LEU A 450 -12.90 9.40 9.18
CA LEU A 450 -12.44 9.38 10.56
C LEU A 450 -11.83 8.00 10.84
N SER A 451 -10.53 7.98 11.14
CA SER A 451 -9.81 6.74 11.48
C SER A 451 -9.57 6.66 12.98
N ASP A 452 -9.90 5.50 13.55
CA ASP A 452 -9.58 5.10 14.92
C ASP A 452 -8.38 4.16 15.00
N GLU A 453 -7.66 3.94 13.89
CA GLU A 453 -6.49 3.06 13.85
C GLU A 453 -5.41 3.47 14.88
N PRO A 454 -5.09 4.77 15.06
CA PRO A 454 -4.21 5.20 16.14
C PRO A 454 -4.68 4.82 17.54
N PHE A 455 -5.98 4.93 17.79
CA PHE A 455 -6.58 4.55 19.07
C PHE A 455 -6.53 3.03 19.27
N TYR A 456 -6.81 2.27 18.21
CA TYR A 456 -6.76 0.82 18.21
C TYR A 456 -5.36 0.30 18.49
N VAL A 457 -4.33 0.74 17.77
CA VAL A 457 -2.95 0.30 18.04
C VAL A 457 -2.51 0.70 19.45
N HIS A 458 -2.88 1.89 19.92
CA HIS A 458 -2.45 2.37 21.23
C HIS A 458 -3.17 1.70 22.42
N ARG A 459 -4.44 1.35 22.29
CA ARG A 459 -5.28 0.87 23.41
C ARG A 459 -5.91 -0.49 23.20
N ASN A 460 -5.70 -1.11 22.04
CA ASN A 460 -6.43 -2.28 21.57
C ASN A 460 -7.96 -2.08 21.67
N LYS A 461 -8.43 -0.85 21.39
CA LYS A 461 -9.82 -0.43 21.49
C LYS A 461 -10.23 0.37 20.26
N ARG A 462 -11.43 0.10 19.77
CA ARG A 462 -12.07 0.87 18.70
C ARG A 462 -12.91 1.99 19.30
N PHE A 463 -13.36 2.93 18.48
CA PHE A 463 -14.35 3.90 18.94
C PHE A 463 -15.58 3.21 19.51
N SER A 464 -16.20 3.82 20.51
CA SER A 464 -17.38 3.25 21.19
C SER A 464 -18.57 3.00 20.25
N PHE A 465 -18.64 3.73 19.13
CA PHE A 465 -19.65 3.57 18.07
C PHE A 465 -19.17 2.80 16.84
N ALA A 466 -17.95 2.25 16.81
CA ALA A 466 -17.39 1.63 15.59
C ALA A 466 -18.29 0.53 14.98
N HIS A 467 -19.13 -0.09 15.81
CA HIS A 467 -20.08 -1.12 15.41
C HIS A 467 -21.55 -0.67 15.40
N ASP A 468 -21.86 0.57 15.77
CA ASP A 468 -23.23 1.10 15.83
C ASP A 468 -23.69 1.57 14.44
N HIS A 469 -24.32 0.65 13.70
CA HIS A 469 -24.82 0.91 12.35
C HIS A 469 -25.94 1.93 12.31
N ALA A 470 -26.88 1.85 13.26
CA ALA A 470 -28.02 2.76 13.33
C ALA A 470 -27.52 4.19 13.55
N PHE A 471 -26.54 4.36 14.43
CA PHE A 471 -25.86 5.63 14.63
C PHE A 471 -25.19 6.15 13.35
N HIS A 472 -24.39 5.31 12.67
CA HIS A 472 -23.74 5.70 11.41
C HIS A 472 -24.74 6.18 10.36
N LEU A 473 -25.83 5.44 10.15
CA LEU A 473 -26.88 5.80 9.20
C LEU A 473 -27.57 7.13 9.57
N ALA A 474 -27.87 7.35 10.85
CA ALA A 474 -28.46 8.60 11.32
C ALA A 474 -27.53 9.81 11.10
N VAL A 475 -26.22 9.62 11.25
CA VAL A 475 -25.21 10.65 10.93
C VAL A 475 -25.15 10.90 9.42
N LEU A 476 -25.11 9.84 8.61
CA LEU A 476 -25.04 9.92 7.16
C LEU A 476 -26.23 10.65 6.55
N ASP A 477 -27.46 10.40 7.02
CA ASP A 477 -28.66 11.12 6.56
C ASP A 477 -28.50 12.64 6.76
N ARG A 478 -28.05 13.06 7.95
CA ARG A 478 -27.82 14.47 8.26
C ARG A 478 -26.67 15.07 7.45
N TRP A 479 -25.57 14.33 7.30
CA TRP A 479 -24.40 14.79 6.56
C TRP A 479 -24.67 14.91 5.07
N THR A 480 -25.45 14.00 4.50
CA THR A 480 -25.88 14.03 3.09
C THR A 480 -26.73 15.27 2.81
N LYS A 481 -27.61 15.65 3.74
CA LYS A 481 -28.39 16.89 3.65
C LYS A 481 -27.51 18.14 3.69
N ALA A 482 -26.46 18.14 4.51
CA ALA A 482 -25.54 19.27 4.64
C ALA A 482 -24.51 19.37 3.50
N CYS A 483 -24.10 18.23 2.94
CA CYS A 483 -23.10 18.13 1.87
C CYS A 483 -23.55 17.07 0.85
N PRO A 484 -24.37 17.47 -0.15
CA PRO A 484 -24.94 16.53 -1.13
C PRO A 484 -23.90 15.85 -2.03
N THR A 485 -22.70 16.42 -2.14
CA THR A 485 -21.57 15.91 -2.93
C THR A 485 -20.83 14.76 -2.25
N LEU A 486 -21.12 14.49 -0.97
CA LEU A 486 -20.51 13.42 -0.20
C LEU A 486 -20.87 12.04 -0.77
N LYS A 487 -19.83 11.28 -1.16
CA LYS A 487 -19.95 9.95 -1.78
C LYS A 487 -19.38 8.85 -0.91
N ARG A 488 -18.33 9.14 -0.13
CA ARG A 488 -17.62 8.15 0.69
C ARG A 488 -17.43 8.69 2.11
N VAL A 489 -17.81 7.90 3.10
CA VAL A 489 -17.69 8.27 4.50
C VAL A 489 -17.16 7.12 5.33
N SER A 490 -16.23 7.40 6.24
CA SER A 490 -15.79 6.44 7.23
C SER A 490 -15.83 7.07 8.62
N PHE A 491 -16.33 6.31 9.59
CA PHE A 491 -16.38 6.69 10.99
C PHE A 491 -15.36 5.94 11.85
N THR A 492 -14.69 4.94 11.28
CA THR A 492 -13.70 4.04 11.90
C THR A 492 -12.90 3.37 10.77
N ALA A 493 -11.66 2.97 11.02
CA ALA A 493 -10.84 2.27 10.02
C ALA A 493 -11.44 0.92 9.55
N LEU A 494 -12.45 0.40 10.25
CA LEU A 494 -13.07 -0.89 9.94
C LEU A 494 -14.00 -0.88 8.71
N ARG A 495 -14.60 0.26 8.37
CA ARG A 495 -15.69 0.32 7.38
C ARG A 495 -15.71 1.63 6.62
N VAL A 496 -16.09 1.53 5.35
CA VAL A 496 -16.36 2.67 4.49
C VAL A 496 -17.78 2.58 3.95
N TRP A 497 -18.55 3.63 4.17
CA TRP A 497 -19.87 3.84 3.59
C TRP A 497 -19.71 4.48 2.23
N VAL A 498 -20.36 3.91 1.21
CA VAL A 498 -20.39 4.41 -0.16
C VAL A 498 -21.84 4.68 -0.55
N ARG A 499 -22.09 5.88 -1.05
CA ARG A 499 -23.40 6.26 -1.56
C ARG A 499 -23.61 5.59 -2.91
N VAL A 500 -24.67 4.80 -3.03
CA VAL A 500 -25.08 4.20 -4.30
C VAL A 500 -25.90 5.26 -5.03
N ALA A 501 -25.52 5.56 -6.27
CA ALA A 501 -26.39 6.37 -7.12
C ALA A 501 -27.75 5.68 -7.16
N SER A 502 -28.82 6.39 -6.80
CA SER A 502 -30.19 5.93 -7.02
C SER A 502 -30.35 5.78 -8.53
N SER A 503 -30.00 4.61 -9.05
CA SER A 503 -30.38 4.19 -10.38
C SER A 503 -31.88 4.41 -10.45
N SER A 504 -32.31 5.22 -11.42
CA SER A 504 -33.71 5.42 -11.78
C SER A 504 -34.48 4.13 -11.50
N ALA A 505 -35.50 4.24 -10.66
CA ALA A 505 -36.31 3.13 -10.17
C ALA A 505 -36.91 2.33 -11.34
N GLY A 506 -36.12 1.43 -11.92
CA GLY A 506 -36.57 0.37 -12.77
C GLY A 506 -37.16 -0.67 -11.85
N VAL A 507 -38.49 -0.74 -11.86
CA VAL A 507 -39.34 -1.73 -11.23
C VAL A 507 -38.69 -3.12 -11.28
N ILE A 508 -38.13 -3.58 -10.16
CA ILE A 508 -37.78 -5.00 -9.97
C ILE A 508 -38.72 -5.52 -8.91
N ALA A 509 -39.67 -6.33 -9.40
CA ALA A 509 -40.68 -7.01 -8.62
C ALA A 509 -40.05 -7.96 -7.59
N ASP A 510 -40.67 -7.94 -6.42
CA ASP A 510 -40.42 -8.71 -5.22
C ASP A 510 -40.26 -10.22 -5.50
N ARG A 511 -39.08 -10.78 -5.24
CA ARG A 511 -38.85 -12.24 -5.22
C ARG A 511 -38.17 -12.63 -3.91
N LYS A 512 -38.99 -13.04 -2.95
CA LYS A 512 -38.61 -13.66 -1.67
C LYS A 512 -37.74 -14.90 -1.92
N GLY A 513 -36.44 -14.80 -1.63
CA GLY A 513 -35.50 -15.91 -1.52
C GLY A 513 -34.59 -15.70 -0.32
N LYS A 514 -34.67 -16.58 0.68
CA LYS A 514 -33.84 -16.56 1.89
C LYS A 514 -32.39 -16.94 1.55
N GLY A 515 -31.51 -15.95 1.43
CA GLY A 515 -30.05 -16.09 1.40
C GLY A 515 -29.43 -14.93 2.20
N LYS A 516 -28.55 -15.25 3.15
CA LYS A 516 -28.12 -14.34 4.23
C LYS A 516 -26.93 -13.47 3.78
N GLU A 517 -27.11 -12.64 2.77
CA GLU A 517 -26.17 -11.54 2.49
C GLU A 517 -26.39 -10.42 3.53
N ARG A 518 -25.34 -10.05 4.27
CA ARG A 518 -25.36 -8.90 5.19
C ARG A 518 -25.20 -7.57 4.44
N GLU A 519 -25.81 -7.40 3.28
CA GLU A 519 -25.95 -6.07 2.67
C GLU A 519 -27.09 -5.32 3.37
N GLY A 520 -26.74 -4.52 4.38
CA GLY A 520 -27.69 -3.58 4.97
C GLY A 520 -27.82 -2.35 4.08
N ALA A 521 -28.73 -2.37 3.10
CA ALA A 521 -29.13 -1.15 2.41
C ALA A 521 -29.96 -0.30 3.38
N GLY A 522 -29.51 0.92 3.69
CA GLY A 522 -30.30 1.90 4.44
C GLY A 522 -31.15 2.77 3.51
N ASP A 523 -32.28 3.28 4.02
CA ASP A 523 -33.24 4.13 3.29
C ASP A 523 -32.63 5.37 2.61
N ALA A 524 -31.44 5.80 3.01
CA ALA A 524 -30.73 6.95 2.46
C ALA A 524 -29.81 6.64 1.25
N GLY A 525 -29.89 5.43 0.67
CA GLY A 525 -29.07 5.05 -0.49
C GLY A 525 -27.59 4.82 -0.18
N TRP A 526 -27.25 4.58 1.09
CA TRP A 526 -25.90 4.23 1.52
C TRP A 526 -25.76 2.71 1.63
N LYS A 527 -24.68 2.18 1.07
CA LYS A 527 -24.20 0.82 1.33
C LYS A 527 -22.85 0.92 2.01
N TRP A 528 -22.60 0.07 3.01
CA TRP A 528 -21.23 -0.09 3.48
C TRP A 528 -20.53 -1.11 2.59
N ILE A 529 -19.27 -0.85 2.32
CA ILE A 529 -18.35 -1.81 1.73
C ILE A 529 -17.36 -2.13 2.84
N LEU A 530 -17.11 -3.43 3.06
CA LEU A 530 -15.87 -3.80 3.72
C LEU A 530 -14.79 -3.35 2.74
N ASP A 531 -14.20 -2.19 3.00
CA ASP A 531 -12.84 -1.97 2.52
C ASP A 531 -12.04 -3.06 3.26
N ASP A 532 -11.97 -4.26 2.67
CA ASP A 532 -10.72 -4.97 2.61
C ASP A 532 -9.92 -4.15 1.58
N PRO A 533 -9.10 -3.15 1.98
CA PRO A 533 -7.91 -2.87 1.19
C PRO A 533 -7.15 -4.19 1.01
N PRO A 534 -6.12 -4.30 0.17
CA PRO A 534 -5.29 -5.50 0.15
C PRO A 534 -4.59 -5.68 1.51
N ARG A 535 -5.33 -6.09 2.54
CA ARG A 535 -4.84 -6.63 3.78
C ARG A 535 -4.02 -7.79 3.33
N ARG A 536 -2.73 -7.72 3.65
CA ARG A 536 -1.82 -8.83 3.56
C ARG A 536 -2.54 -10.01 4.18
N ALA A 537 -3.02 -10.91 3.34
CA ALA A 537 -3.46 -12.21 3.78
C ALA A 537 -2.20 -12.84 4.36
N SER A 538 -2.00 -12.69 5.68
CA SER A 538 -1.13 -13.60 6.39
C SER A 538 -1.71 -14.97 6.07
N LEU A 539 -0.90 -15.80 5.41
CA LEU A 539 -1.23 -17.21 5.27
C LEU A 539 -1.30 -17.77 6.69
N GLY A 540 -2.49 -17.71 7.28
CA GLY A 540 -2.83 -18.49 8.46
C GLY A 540 -2.47 -19.94 8.13
N GLY A 541 -1.63 -20.53 8.97
CA GLY A 541 -0.91 -21.77 8.72
C GLY A 541 -1.75 -22.82 8.00
N LEU A 542 -1.44 -23.01 6.72
CA LEU A 542 -1.85 -24.20 5.99
C LEU A 542 -0.98 -25.34 6.52
N VAL A 543 -1.54 -26.15 7.42
CA VAL A 543 -0.99 -27.46 7.76
C VAL A 543 -1.09 -28.31 6.48
N MET A 544 -0.03 -28.27 5.67
CA MET A 544 0.16 -29.20 4.57
C MET A 544 0.53 -30.56 5.18
N GLY A 545 -0.40 -31.51 5.08
CA GLY A 545 -0.17 -32.88 5.50
C GLY A 545 1.09 -33.45 4.84
N ARG A 546 1.89 -34.16 5.64
CA ARG A 546 3.05 -34.94 5.20
C ARG A 546 2.66 -35.79 3.99
N VAL A 547 3.19 -35.47 2.82
CA VAL A 547 3.36 -36.45 1.76
C VAL A 547 4.64 -37.19 2.13
N LYS A 548 4.51 -38.44 2.60
CA LYS A 548 5.65 -39.34 2.74
C LYS A 548 6.27 -39.52 1.34
N ALA A 549 7.58 -39.32 1.25
CA ALA A 549 8.39 -39.72 0.11
C ALA A 549 8.31 -41.23 -0.08
#